data_AF-A0A268H8F8-F1
#
_entry.id   AF-A0A268H8F8-F1
#
_cell.length_a   1.000
_cell.length_b   1.000
_cell.length_c   1.000
_cell.angle_alpha   90.00
_cell.angle_beta   90.00
_cell.angle_gamma   90.00
#
_symmetry.space_group_name_H-M   'P 1'
#
loop_
_entity.id
_entity.type
_entity.pdbx_description
1 polymer ?
#
loop_
_entity_poly.entity_id
_entity_poly.type
_entity_poly.pdbx_seq_one_letter_code
_entity_poly.pdbx_strand_id
1 'polypeptide(L)'
;MNGKINSFPGNFTLKYKNKIRLNETVSLKGKGSVFMEEEKKSTLSFHLHLIAETGVLDKYPFRKLLIERNINEEEYAAVLKMLQRLNRLYKEQKEEGLLDYTSLLLEFVGMMPEKLYYWDVLLALREEKQDDTYKGLVDELILLDMKNRY
;
A
#
# COMPACT_ATOMS: atom_id res chain seq x y z
N MET A 1 55.05 12.89 3.24
CA MET A 1 54.32 13.05 4.52
C MET A 1 54.43 14.50 4.94
N ASN A 2 53.33 15.26 4.86
CA ASN A 2 53.14 16.59 5.45
C ASN A 2 51.63 16.88 5.38
N GLY A 3 50.90 16.48 6.43
CA GLY A 3 49.46 16.68 6.54
C GLY A 3 49.15 18.12 6.90
N LYS A 4 48.58 18.88 5.96
CA LYS A 4 47.96 20.17 6.22
C LYS A 4 46.50 19.93 6.61
N ILE A 5 46.14 20.22 7.86
CA ILE A 5 44.74 20.38 8.27
C ILE A 5 44.54 21.87 8.48
N ASN A 6 43.86 22.51 7.54
CA ASN A 6 43.41 23.89 7.65
C ASN A 6 42.16 23.93 8.53
N SER A 7 42.13 24.96 9.36
CA SER A 7 41.07 25.38 10.28
C SER A 7 39.74 25.69 9.60
N PHE A 8 38.63 25.29 10.24
CA PHE A 8 37.41 26.10 10.27
C PHE A 8 36.85 26.15 11.70
N PRO A 9 36.46 27.34 12.20
CA PRO A 9 35.91 27.54 13.53
C PRO A 9 34.38 27.42 13.50
N GLY A 10 33.76 26.91 14.57
CA GLY A 10 32.31 27.03 14.75
C GLY A 10 31.68 25.90 15.53
N ASN A 11 31.63 26.06 16.85
CA ASN A 11 30.79 25.26 17.73
C ASN A 11 29.31 25.48 17.39
N PHE A 12 28.66 24.52 16.73
CA PHE A 12 27.19 24.40 16.77
C PHE A 12 26.81 23.35 17.80
N THR A 13 26.65 23.79 19.05
CA THR A 13 25.88 23.04 20.04
C THR A 13 24.40 23.31 19.77
N LEU A 14 23.67 22.33 19.23
CA LEU A 14 22.22 22.35 19.25
C LEU A 14 21.76 22.19 20.70
N LYS A 15 21.54 23.33 21.37
CA LYS A 15 20.86 23.41 22.66
C LYS A 15 19.39 23.05 22.45
N TYR A 16 19.03 21.79 22.67
CA TYR A 16 17.64 21.42 22.94
C TYR A 16 17.21 22.09 24.25
N LYS A 17 16.56 23.25 24.15
CA LYS A 17 15.81 23.88 25.25
C LYS A 17 14.47 23.17 25.39
N ASN A 18 14.45 22.03 26.08
CA ASN A 18 13.20 21.55 26.68
C ASN A 18 13.00 22.26 28.03
N LYS A 19 12.33 23.42 27.97
CA LYS A 19 11.74 24.06 29.16
C LYS A 19 10.46 23.29 29.49
N ILE A 20 10.57 22.24 30.30
CA ILE A 20 9.39 21.71 30.99
C ILE A 20 9.09 22.70 32.13
N ARG A 21 8.10 23.56 31.91
CA ARG A 21 7.45 24.28 33.02
C ARG A 21 6.61 23.26 33.79
N LEU A 22 7.05 22.92 34.99
CA LEU A 22 6.25 22.23 35.99
C LEU A 22 5.41 23.26 36.73
N ASN A 23 4.14 23.39 36.34
CA ASN A 23 3.08 23.95 37.19
C ASN A 23 1.74 23.94 36.45
N GLU A 24 0.90 22.96 36.78
CA GLU A 24 -0.40 23.14 37.45
C GLU A 24 -1.33 21.97 37.13
N THR A 25 -1.77 21.32 38.20
CA THR A 25 -2.75 20.24 38.20
C THR A 25 -4.09 20.74 37.67
N VAL A 26 -4.32 20.62 36.37
CA VAL A 26 -5.68 20.69 35.80
C VAL A 26 -6.15 19.27 35.57
N SER A 27 -7.09 18.85 36.40
CA SER A 27 -7.85 17.61 36.25
C SER A 27 -8.50 17.56 34.87
N LEU A 28 -7.96 16.75 33.97
CA LEU A 28 -8.60 16.38 32.69
C LEU A 28 -8.52 14.86 32.53
N LYS A 29 -9.38 14.19 33.29
CA LYS A 29 -9.66 12.76 33.14
C LYS A 29 -10.37 12.55 31.79
N GLY A 30 -9.61 12.49 30.69
CA GLY A 30 -10.16 12.24 29.36
C GLY A 30 -9.29 12.59 28.14
N LYS A 31 -8.17 13.32 28.29
CA LYS A 31 -7.35 13.76 27.14
C LYS A 31 -6.00 13.05 26.99
N GLY A 32 -5.59 12.15 27.90
CA GLY A 32 -4.28 11.49 27.81
C GLY A 32 -4.20 10.30 26.84
N SER A 33 -5.31 9.58 26.63
CA SER A 33 -5.33 8.37 25.79
C SER A 33 -5.28 8.69 24.29
N VAL A 34 -5.97 9.74 23.85
CA VAL A 34 -6.06 10.11 22.43
C VAL A 34 -4.71 10.58 21.86
N PHE A 35 -3.97 11.41 22.60
CA PHE A 35 -2.67 11.92 22.15
C PHE A 35 -1.60 10.81 22.04
N MET A 36 -1.62 9.83 22.94
CA MET A 36 -0.68 8.70 22.92
C MET A 36 -0.98 7.73 21.76
N GLU A 37 -2.24 7.60 21.34
CA GLU A 37 -2.62 6.79 20.18
C GLU A 37 -2.26 7.46 18.85
N GLU A 38 -2.40 8.79 18.75
CA GLU A 38 -1.99 9.55 17.57
C GLU A 38 -0.47 9.54 17.35
N GLU A 39 0.32 9.68 18.41
CA GLU A 39 1.79 9.62 18.34
C GLU A 39 2.27 8.23 17.91
N LYS A 40 1.62 7.16 18.41
CA LYS A 40 1.90 5.78 18.00
C LYS A 40 1.54 5.50 16.55
N LYS A 41 0.38 5.99 16.08
CA LYS A 41 -0.04 5.88 14.66
C LYS A 41 0.94 6.62 13.75
N SER A 42 1.37 7.81 14.14
CA SER A 42 2.36 8.61 13.41
C SER A 42 3.71 7.89 13.29
N THR A 43 4.21 7.34 14.39
CA THR A 43 5.48 6.59 14.42
C THR A 43 5.41 5.33 13.55
N LEU A 44 4.30 4.58 13.60
CA LEU A 44 4.11 3.38 12.78
C LEU A 44 4.05 3.73 11.29
N SER A 45 3.31 4.78 10.92
CA SER A 45 3.25 5.26 9.54
C SER A 45 4.63 5.65 9.01
N PHE A 46 5.44 6.34 9.84
CA PHE A 46 6.81 6.69 9.49
C PHE A 46 7.71 5.45 9.30
N HIS A 47 7.64 4.46 10.20
CA HIS A 47 8.41 3.22 10.03
C HIS A 47 8.00 2.43 8.78
N LEU A 48 6.71 2.36 8.47
CA LEU A 48 6.22 1.73 7.24
C LEU A 48 6.73 2.46 5.99
N HIS A 49 6.79 3.79 6.03
CA HIS A 49 7.36 4.58 4.96
C HIS A 49 8.86 4.28 4.76
N LEU A 50 9.65 4.26 5.84
CA LEU A 50 11.06 3.89 5.77
C LEU A 50 11.25 2.48 5.21
N ILE A 51 10.40 1.51 5.59
CA ILE A 51 10.45 0.15 5.06
C ILE A 51 10.15 0.15 3.55
N ALA A 52 9.16 0.92 3.11
CA ALA A 52 8.83 1.03 1.69
C ALA A 52 10.01 1.59 0.87
N GLU A 53 10.75 2.56 1.42
CA GLU A 53 11.96 3.14 0.78
C GLU A 53 13.11 2.15 0.63
N THR A 54 13.18 1.09 1.46
CA THR A 54 14.26 0.09 1.36
C THR A 54 14.20 -0.80 0.11
N GLY A 55 13.12 -0.71 -0.68
CA GLY A 55 12.91 -1.55 -1.87
C GLY A 55 12.52 -3.00 -1.57
N VAL A 56 12.34 -3.37 -0.29
CA VAL A 56 11.88 -4.72 0.10
C VAL A 56 10.48 -5.01 -0.49
N LEU A 57 9.62 -3.99 -0.57
CA LEU A 57 8.26 -4.11 -1.09
C LEU A 57 8.19 -4.18 -2.62
N ASP A 58 9.28 -3.88 -3.35
CA ASP A 58 9.29 -3.96 -4.82
C ASP A 58 9.15 -5.41 -5.31
N LYS A 59 9.43 -6.38 -4.43
CA LYS A 59 9.17 -7.80 -4.66
C LYS A 59 7.69 -8.16 -4.58
N TYR A 60 6.84 -7.30 -4.02
CA TYR A 60 5.42 -7.55 -3.77
C TYR A 60 4.59 -6.36 -4.25
N PRO A 61 4.55 -6.09 -5.57
CA PRO A 61 3.96 -4.87 -6.13
C PRO A 61 2.49 -4.68 -5.74
N PHE A 62 1.68 -5.74 -5.66
CA PHE A 62 0.30 -5.62 -5.18
C PHE A 62 0.25 -5.19 -3.71
N ARG A 63 1.04 -5.82 -2.83
CA ARG A 63 1.09 -5.46 -1.40
C ARG A 63 1.61 -4.04 -1.20
N LYS A 64 2.60 -3.63 -2.00
CA LYS A 64 3.12 -2.26 -2.04
C LYS A 64 2.02 -1.27 -2.38
N LEU A 65 1.25 -1.52 -3.44
CA LEU A 65 0.13 -0.69 -3.86
C LEU A 65 -0.90 -0.53 -2.72
N LEU A 66 -1.25 -1.61 -2.02
CA LEU A 66 -2.20 -1.55 -0.90
C LEU A 66 -1.71 -0.67 0.25
N ILE A 67 -0.42 -0.77 0.59
CA ILE A 67 0.20 0.04 1.66
C ILE A 67 0.24 1.52 1.25
N GLU A 68 0.69 1.82 0.02
CA GLU A 68 0.80 3.19 -0.50
C GLU A 68 -0.56 3.89 -0.61
N ARG A 69 -1.62 3.13 -0.91
CA ARG A 69 -2.99 3.65 -1.00
C ARG A 69 -3.75 3.62 0.33
N ASN A 70 -3.09 3.24 1.43
CA ASN A 70 -3.67 3.17 2.77
C ASN A 70 -4.99 2.37 2.78
N ILE A 71 -4.94 1.19 2.16
CA ILE A 71 -6.06 0.24 2.12
C ILE A 71 -6.22 -0.37 3.51
N ASN A 72 -7.43 -0.31 4.04
CA ASN A 72 -7.76 -0.90 5.33
C ASN A 72 -8.06 -2.41 5.18
N GLU A 73 -8.24 -3.08 6.31
CA GLU A 73 -8.47 -4.53 6.34
C GLU A 73 -9.77 -4.96 5.64
N GLU A 74 -10.85 -4.19 5.78
CA GLU A 74 -12.15 -4.47 5.15
C GLU A 74 -12.08 -4.33 3.63
N GLU A 75 -11.45 -3.26 3.14
CA GLU A 75 -11.19 -3.00 1.73
C GLU A 75 -10.32 -4.10 1.12
N TYR A 76 -9.25 -4.49 1.82
CA TYR A 76 -8.37 -5.59 1.40
C TYR A 76 -9.13 -6.93 1.32
N ALA A 77 -9.91 -7.25 2.35
CA ALA A 77 -10.72 -8.47 2.37
C ALA A 77 -11.76 -8.49 1.24
N ALA A 78 -12.36 -7.34 0.93
CA ALA A 78 -13.29 -7.20 -0.19
C ALA A 78 -12.62 -7.46 -1.55
N VAL A 79 -11.43 -6.86 -1.78
CA VAL A 79 -10.65 -7.09 -3.01
C VAL A 79 -10.25 -8.55 -3.15
N LEU A 80 -9.75 -9.18 -2.09
CA LEU A 80 -9.39 -10.60 -2.12
C LEU A 80 -10.60 -11.50 -2.41
N LYS A 81 -11.72 -11.26 -1.75
CA LYS A 81 -12.95 -12.04 -1.96
C LYS A 81 -13.46 -11.91 -3.39
N MET A 82 -13.39 -10.70 -3.96
CA MET A 82 -13.71 -10.45 -5.36
C MET A 82 -12.77 -11.24 -6.29
N LEU A 83 -11.44 -11.13 -6.10
CA LEU A 83 -10.45 -11.85 -6.91
C LEU A 83 -10.66 -13.38 -6.87
N GLN A 84 -10.91 -13.93 -5.69
CA GLN A 84 -11.20 -15.36 -5.53
C GLN A 84 -12.45 -15.79 -6.30
N ARG A 85 -13.52 -15.00 -6.20
CA ARG A 85 -14.76 -15.27 -6.93
C ARG A 85 -14.55 -15.21 -8.44
N LEU A 86 -13.95 -14.12 -8.93
CA LEU A 86 -13.69 -13.92 -10.36
C LEU A 86 -12.78 -15.00 -10.94
N ASN A 87 -11.76 -15.42 -10.21
CA ASN A 87 -10.85 -16.48 -10.66
C ASN A 87 -11.53 -17.84 -10.75
N ARG A 88 -12.45 -18.12 -9.80
CA ARG A 88 -13.26 -19.33 -9.86
C ARG A 88 -14.16 -19.31 -11.10
N LEU A 89 -14.91 -18.22 -11.30
CA LEU A 89 -15.79 -18.05 -12.46
C LEU A 89 -15.00 -18.13 -13.78
N TYR A 90 -13.82 -17.51 -13.84
CA TYR A 90 -12.94 -17.59 -15.01
C TYR A 90 -12.54 -19.03 -15.33
N LYS A 91 -12.15 -19.82 -14.31
CA LYS A 91 -11.79 -21.23 -14.51
C LYS A 91 -12.99 -22.06 -14.99
N GLU A 92 -14.16 -21.88 -14.37
CA GLU A 92 -15.41 -22.55 -14.77
C GLU A 92 -15.76 -22.21 -16.23
N GLN A 93 -15.79 -20.92 -16.59
CA GLN A 93 -16.08 -20.47 -17.95
C GLN A 93 -15.06 -20.99 -18.98
N LYS A 94 -13.79 -21.07 -18.59
CA LYS A 94 -12.71 -21.59 -19.45
C LYS A 94 -12.84 -23.10 -19.68
N GLU A 95 -13.23 -23.85 -18.65
CA GLU A 95 -13.51 -25.29 -18.76
C GLU A 95 -14.72 -25.58 -19.66
N GLU A 96 -15.72 -24.70 -19.64
CA GLU A 96 -16.91 -24.75 -20.51
C GLU A 96 -16.64 -24.26 -21.95
N GLY A 97 -15.43 -23.75 -22.23
CA GLY A 97 -15.03 -23.26 -23.55
C GLY A 97 -15.55 -21.86 -23.91
N LEU A 98 -16.02 -21.08 -22.93
CA LEU A 98 -16.39 -19.67 -23.15
C LEU A 98 -15.12 -18.84 -23.42
N LEU A 99 -15.25 -17.86 -24.32
CA LEU A 99 -14.17 -16.95 -24.73
C LEU A 99 -14.48 -15.48 -24.44
N ASP A 100 -15.67 -15.17 -23.93
CA ASP A 100 -16.07 -13.81 -23.58
C ASP A 100 -16.08 -13.64 -22.06
N TYR A 101 -15.07 -12.94 -21.55
CA TYR A 101 -14.93 -12.62 -20.13
C TYR A 101 -15.21 -11.14 -19.83
N THR A 102 -15.88 -10.42 -20.74
CA THR A 102 -16.17 -8.98 -20.57
C THR A 102 -16.96 -8.71 -19.28
N SER A 103 -17.87 -9.61 -18.91
CA SER A 103 -18.60 -9.51 -17.63
C SER A 103 -17.69 -9.56 -16.41
N LEU A 104 -16.62 -10.38 -16.44
CA LEU A 104 -15.65 -10.46 -15.35
C LEU A 104 -14.83 -9.16 -15.23
N LEU A 105 -14.48 -8.54 -16.36
CA LEU A 105 -13.80 -7.24 -16.39
C LEU A 105 -14.69 -6.13 -15.81
N LEU A 106 -15.94 -6.07 -16.22
CA LEU A 106 -16.90 -5.07 -15.71
C LEU A 106 -17.11 -5.22 -14.20
N GLU A 107 -17.27 -6.45 -13.72
CA GLU A 107 -17.38 -6.74 -12.29
C GLU A 107 -16.11 -6.35 -11.53
N PHE A 108 -14.94 -6.68 -12.07
CA PHE A 108 -13.65 -6.29 -11.50
C PHE A 108 -13.53 -4.77 -11.34
N VAL A 109 -13.81 -4.01 -12.40
CA VAL A 109 -13.74 -2.54 -12.36
C VAL A 109 -14.80 -1.96 -11.41
N GLY A 110 -16.02 -2.48 -11.44
CA GLY A 110 -17.14 -1.96 -10.66
C GLY A 110 -17.07 -2.23 -9.16
N MET A 111 -16.28 -3.22 -8.74
CA MET A 111 -16.14 -3.60 -7.32
C MET A 111 -14.84 -3.09 -6.67
N MET A 112 -14.02 -2.33 -7.41
CA MET A 112 -12.79 -1.77 -6.84
C MET A 112 -13.09 -0.70 -5.79
N PRO A 113 -12.37 -0.71 -4.65
CA PRO A 113 -12.38 0.42 -3.72
C PRO A 113 -11.95 1.71 -4.42
N GLU A 114 -12.55 2.85 -4.07
CA GLU A 114 -12.25 4.16 -4.69
C GLU A 114 -10.77 4.56 -4.64
N LYS A 115 -10.03 4.06 -3.65
CA LYS A 115 -8.59 4.31 -3.46
C LYS A 115 -7.71 3.56 -4.47
N LEU A 116 -8.25 2.53 -5.13
CA LEU A 116 -7.53 1.66 -6.05
C LEU A 116 -8.00 1.89 -7.48
N TYR A 117 -7.06 2.27 -8.34
CA TYR A 117 -7.31 2.27 -9.77
C TYR A 117 -7.17 0.84 -10.29
N TYR A 118 -8.20 0.35 -11.00
CA TYR A 118 -8.27 -1.04 -11.44
C TYR A 118 -7.05 -1.47 -12.28
N TRP A 119 -6.53 -0.58 -13.11
CA TRP A 119 -5.37 -0.87 -13.96
C TRP A 119 -4.09 -1.04 -13.15
N ASP A 120 -3.87 -0.18 -12.14
CA ASP A 120 -2.72 -0.31 -11.24
C ASP A 120 -2.76 -1.65 -10.51
N VAL A 121 -3.95 -2.10 -10.11
CA VAL A 121 -4.14 -3.41 -9.48
C VAL A 121 -3.85 -4.56 -10.44
N LEU A 122 -4.34 -4.50 -11.69
CA LEU A 122 -4.05 -5.52 -12.70
C LEU A 122 -2.56 -5.64 -12.98
N LEU A 123 -1.87 -4.52 -13.16
CA LEU A 123 -0.43 -4.51 -13.37
C LEU A 123 0.32 -5.05 -12.15
N ALA A 124 -0.03 -4.59 -10.96
CA ALA A 124 0.61 -5.03 -9.73
C ALA A 124 0.40 -6.53 -9.46
N LEU A 125 -0.79 -7.08 -9.72
CA LEU A 125 -1.06 -8.52 -9.60
C LEU A 125 -0.30 -9.32 -10.67
N ARG A 126 -0.13 -8.79 -11.88
CA ARG A 126 0.63 -9.46 -12.95
C ARG A 126 2.12 -9.51 -12.66
N GLU A 127 2.65 -8.46 -12.04
CA GLU A 127 4.08 -8.33 -11.71
C GLU A 127 4.49 -9.09 -10.44
N GLU A 128 3.54 -9.49 -9.60
CA GLU A 128 3.82 -10.25 -8.38
C GLU A 128 4.23 -11.69 -8.73
N LYS A 129 5.55 -11.97 -8.69
CA LYS A 129 6.13 -13.25 -9.12
C LYS A 129 5.98 -14.36 -8.09
N GLN A 130 5.68 -14.01 -6.85
CA GLN A 130 5.64 -14.89 -5.70
C GLN A 130 4.29 -15.60 -5.57
N ASP A 131 3.26 -15.06 -6.20
CA ASP A 131 1.90 -15.61 -6.19
C ASP A 131 1.33 -15.56 -7.62
N ASP A 132 1.19 -16.73 -8.25
CA ASP A 132 0.64 -16.87 -9.60
C ASP A 132 -0.85 -17.26 -9.61
N THR A 133 -1.52 -17.27 -8.45
CA THR A 133 -2.89 -17.75 -8.27
C THR A 133 -3.90 -17.13 -9.23
N TYR A 134 -3.73 -15.83 -9.53
CA TYR A 134 -4.65 -15.04 -10.35
C TYR A 134 -4.09 -14.73 -11.75
N LYS A 135 -2.89 -15.21 -12.08
CA LYS A 135 -2.18 -14.78 -13.29
C LYS A 135 -2.98 -14.99 -14.57
N GLY A 136 -3.64 -16.15 -14.71
CA GLY A 136 -4.47 -16.45 -15.88
C GLY A 136 -5.68 -15.52 -16.03
N LEU A 137 -6.37 -15.21 -14.93
CA LEU A 137 -7.45 -14.23 -14.92
C LEU A 137 -6.92 -12.84 -15.29
N VAL A 138 -5.84 -12.40 -14.65
CA VAL A 138 -5.28 -11.05 -14.81
C VAL A 138 -4.78 -10.81 -16.23
N ASP A 139 -4.06 -11.76 -16.81
CA ASP A 139 -3.58 -11.66 -18.19
C ASP A 139 -4.76 -11.51 -19.17
N GLU A 140 -5.85 -12.26 -18.95
CA GLU A 140 -7.06 -12.16 -19.78
C GLU A 140 -7.77 -10.82 -19.62
N LEU A 141 -7.95 -10.35 -18.39
CA LEU A 141 -8.58 -9.05 -18.11
C LEU A 141 -7.80 -7.89 -18.74
N ILE A 142 -6.47 -7.95 -18.71
CA ILE A 142 -5.60 -6.96 -19.37
C ILE A 142 -5.80 -7.01 -20.89
N LEU A 143 -5.81 -8.21 -21.49
CA LEU A 143 -6.03 -8.35 -22.93
C LEU A 143 -7.39 -7.79 -23.37
N LEU A 144 -8.44 -8.05 -22.60
CA LEU A 144 -9.78 -7.54 -22.87
C LEU A 144 -9.87 -6.02 -22.72
N ASP A 145 -9.30 -5.45 -21.66
CA ASP A 145 -9.28 -3.99 -21.47
C ASP A 145 -8.50 -3.29 -22.60
N MET A 146 -7.37 -3.86 -23.02
CA MET A 146 -6.60 -3.33 -24.15
C MET A 146 -7.38 -3.43 -25.47
N LYS A 147 -8.12 -4.52 -25.70
CA LYS A 147 -8.94 -4.70 -26.90
C LYS A 147 -10.12 -3.73 -26.95
N ASN A 148 -10.74 -3.43 -25.81
CA ASN A 148 -11.92 -2.57 -25.73
C ASN A 148 -11.62 -1.06 -25.78
N ARG A 149 -10.34 -0.67 -25.64
CA ARG A 149 -9.90 0.74 -25.74
C ARG A 149 -9.70 1.22 -27.19
N TYR A 150 -9.72 0.33 -28.18
CA TYR A 150 -9.52 0.61 -29.60
C TYR A 150 -10.68 0.05 -30.45
#